data_AF-A0A5N9B364-F1
#
_entry.id   AF-A0A5N9B364-F1
#
_cell.length_a   1.000
_cell.length_b   1.000
_cell.length_c   1.000
_cell.angle_alpha   90.00
_cell.angle_beta   90.00
_cell.angle_gamma   90.00
#
_symmetry.space_group_name_H-M   'P 1'
#
loop_
_entity.id
_entity.type
_entity.pdbx_description
1 polymer ?
#
loop_
_entity_poly.entity_id
_entity_poly.type
_entity_poly.pdbx_seq_one_letter_code
_entity_poly.pdbx_strand_id
1 'polypeptide(L)'
;MINNDFLSMITIVINFIHIITASTWLAGSIIILTGNKIQLNKNIYSYMLNQYKNWTNTLLSILVITGVILILNNISTINDNSDIYLFILLLKLLLFFWIGLIVFIVRFKSVYFKTSNIYNSVLKLLINENLIFPLTIIIFLISEVLEFIKL
;
A
#
# COMPACT_ATOMS: atom_id res chain seq x y z
N MET A 1 -2.41 32.14 11.76
CA MET A 1 -1.14 31.70 11.18
C MET A 1 -0.79 30.36 11.79
N ILE A 2 -0.89 29.27 11.05
CA ILE A 2 -0.31 27.99 11.50
C ILE A 2 1.21 28.21 11.45
N ASN A 3 1.91 27.96 12.56
CA ASN A 3 3.36 28.16 12.62
C ASN A 3 4.04 27.17 11.66
N ASN A 4 4.94 27.64 10.79
CA ASN A 4 5.64 26.78 9.83
C ASN A 4 6.42 25.66 10.54
N ASP A 5 6.88 25.91 11.76
CA ASP A 5 7.55 24.93 12.62
C ASP A 5 6.63 23.80 13.09
N PHE A 6 5.33 24.09 13.27
CA PHE A 6 4.35 23.08 13.66
C PHE A 6 4.05 22.14 12.50
N LEU A 7 3.95 22.69 11.28
CA LEU A 7 3.66 21.93 10.07
C LEU A 7 4.87 21.07 9.65
N SER A 8 6.09 21.56 9.86
CA SER A 8 7.32 20.79 9.65
C SER A 8 7.45 19.62 10.64
N MET A 9 7.14 19.84 11.93
CA MET A 9 7.08 18.78 12.95
C MET A 9 6.10 17.67 12.57
N ILE A 10 4.88 18.04 12.13
CA ILE A 10 3.88 17.07 11.68
C ILE A 10 4.39 16.26 10.48
N THR A 11 5.04 16.92 9.52
CA THR A 11 5.59 16.26 8.33
C THR A 11 6.67 15.23 8.70
N ILE A 12 7.56 15.56 9.65
CA ILE A 12 8.58 14.63 10.16
C ILE A 12 7.93 13.40 10.80
N VAL A 13 6.90 13.61 11.63
CA VAL A 13 6.18 12.50 12.27
C VAL A 13 5.49 11.61 11.23
N ILE A 14 4.86 12.19 10.22
CA ILE A 14 4.22 11.44 9.13
C ILE A 14 5.27 10.63 8.34
N ASN A 15 6.42 11.23 8.01
CA ASN A 15 7.54 10.54 7.36
C ASN A 15 8.01 9.34 8.19
N PHE A 16 8.19 9.53 9.49
CA PHE A 16 8.61 8.47 10.39
C PHE A 16 7.60 7.31 10.44
N ILE A 17 6.32 7.63 10.55
CA ILE A 17 5.24 6.63 10.51
C ILE A 17 5.23 5.92 9.16
N HIS A 18 5.39 6.64 8.04
CA HIS A 18 5.42 6.06 6.70
C HIS A 18 6.54 5.01 6.56
N ILE A 19 7.76 5.35 6.96
CA ILE A 19 8.94 4.47 6.84
C ILE A 19 8.79 3.21 7.71
N ILE A 20 8.37 3.36 8.97
CA ILE A 20 8.15 2.20 9.86
C ILE A 20 7.04 1.31 9.32
N THR A 21 5.95 1.91 8.85
CA THR A 21 4.82 1.18 8.30
C THR A 21 5.22 0.45 7.02
N ALA A 22 5.99 1.08 6.14
CA ALA A 22 6.52 0.48 4.90
C ALA A 22 7.39 -0.74 5.21
N SER A 23 8.34 -0.58 6.14
CA SER A 23 9.25 -1.66 6.55
C SER A 23 8.50 -2.84 7.17
N THR A 24 7.55 -2.56 8.06
CA THR A 24 6.75 -3.58 8.74
C THR A 24 5.80 -4.29 7.77
N TRP A 25 5.19 -3.55 6.84
CA TRP A 25 4.35 -4.10 5.79
C TRP A 25 5.14 -5.03 4.87
N LEU A 26 6.34 -4.62 4.45
CA LEU A 26 7.22 -5.41 3.59
C LEU A 26 7.60 -6.73 4.28
N ALA A 27 8.00 -6.69 5.55
CA ALA A 27 8.27 -7.90 6.33
C ALA A 27 7.03 -8.81 6.44
N GLY A 28 5.85 -8.25 6.75
CA GLY A 28 4.60 -8.99 6.82
C GLY A 28 4.22 -9.66 5.49
N SER A 29 4.44 -8.97 4.37
CA SER A 29 4.17 -9.51 3.03
C SER A 29 5.05 -10.72 2.69
N ILE A 30 6.34 -10.70 3.06
CA ILE A 30 7.26 -11.82 2.87
C ILE A 30 6.81 -13.04 3.69
N ILE A 31 6.39 -12.82 4.94
CA ILE A 31 5.89 -13.88 5.82
C ILE A 31 4.62 -14.52 5.25
N ILE A 32 3.69 -13.72 4.70
CA ILE A 32 2.47 -14.24 4.06
C ILE A 32 2.78 -15.06 2.80
N LEU A 33 3.70 -14.56 1.96
CA LEU A 33 4.09 -15.23 0.71
C LEU A 33 4.79 -16.56 0.96
N THR A 34 5.69 -16.62 1.92
CA THR A 34 6.38 -17.85 2.31
C THR A 34 5.42 -18.79 3.05
N GLY A 35 4.55 -18.25 3.89
CA GLY A 35 3.67 -19.06 4.72
C GLY A 35 2.60 -19.84 3.95
N ASN A 36 2.11 -19.31 2.82
CA ASN A 36 1.20 -20.05 1.94
C ASN A 36 1.82 -21.35 1.36
N LYS A 37 3.16 -21.52 1.42
CA LYS A 37 3.88 -22.69 0.87
C LYS A 37 4.22 -23.75 1.93
N ILE A 38 4.03 -23.47 3.22
CA ILE A 38 4.48 -24.35 4.30
C ILE A 38 3.34 -25.26 4.75
N GLN A 39 3.53 -26.59 4.64
CA GLN A 39 2.60 -27.60 5.16
C GLN A 39 2.79 -27.81 6.67
N LEU A 40 2.42 -26.81 7.48
CA LEU A 40 2.33 -26.94 8.94
C LEU A 40 0.92 -27.35 9.37
N ASN A 41 0.76 -27.74 10.65
CA ASN A 41 -0.54 -28.10 11.26
C ASN A 41 -1.62 -27.07 10.87
N LYS A 42 -2.56 -27.52 10.01
CA LYS A 42 -3.42 -26.64 9.21
C LYS A 42 -4.27 -25.69 10.07
N ASN A 43 -4.73 -26.10 11.25
CA ASN A 43 -5.71 -25.31 12.00
C ASN A 43 -5.10 -24.10 12.71
N ILE A 44 -4.05 -24.30 13.51
CA ILE A 44 -3.39 -23.20 14.23
C ILE A 44 -2.63 -22.29 13.25
N TYR A 45 -1.98 -22.90 12.26
CA TYR A 45 -1.19 -22.17 11.28
C TYR A 45 -2.07 -21.29 10.38
N SER A 46 -3.20 -21.80 9.89
CA SER A 46 -4.13 -21.00 9.07
C SER A 46 -4.76 -19.85 9.84
N TYR A 47 -5.09 -20.05 11.13
CA TYR A 47 -5.59 -18.99 11.98
C TYR A 47 -4.55 -17.87 12.16
N MET A 48 -3.32 -18.22 12.54
CA MET A 48 -2.22 -17.26 12.70
C MET A 48 -1.94 -16.51 11.40
N LEU A 49 -1.86 -17.22 10.27
CA LEU A 49 -1.62 -16.62 8.96
C LEU A 49 -2.75 -15.67 8.55
N ASN A 50 -4.00 -15.96 8.91
CA ASN A 50 -5.13 -15.06 8.69
C ASN A 50 -5.02 -13.78 9.54
N GLN A 51 -4.56 -13.89 10.80
CA GLN A 51 -4.30 -12.72 11.64
C GLN A 51 -3.17 -11.85 11.08
N TYR A 52 -2.06 -12.47 10.63
CA TYR A 52 -0.97 -11.76 9.95
C TYR A 52 -1.44 -11.04 8.68
N LYS A 53 -2.31 -11.67 7.89
CA LYS A 53 -2.94 -11.03 6.71
C LYS A 53 -3.73 -9.78 7.11
N ASN A 54 -4.56 -9.87 8.13
CA ASN A 54 -5.35 -8.72 8.62
C ASN A 54 -4.46 -7.57 9.12
N TRP A 55 -3.40 -7.89 9.87
CA TRP A 55 -2.43 -6.91 10.35
C TRP A 55 -1.68 -6.24 9.19
N THR A 56 -1.21 -7.03 8.23
CA THR A 56 -0.52 -6.53 7.04
C THR A 56 -1.43 -5.64 6.19
N ASN A 57 -2.72 -5.99 6.04
CA ASN A 57 -3.70 -5.14 5.35
C ASN A 57 -3.97 -3.81 6.09
N THR A 58 -3.91 -3.82 7.42
CA THR A 58 -4.04 -2.60 8.23
C THR A 58 -2.83 -1.69 8.05
N LEU A 59 -1.62 -2.26 8.08
CA LEU A 59 -0.38 -1.53 7.80
C LEU A 59 -0.39 -0.96 6.38
N LEU A 60 -0.87 -1.71 5.39
CA LEU A 60 -1.02 -1.23 4.02
C LEU A 60 -1.95 -0.02 3.95
N SER A 61 -3.03 -0.01 4.72
CA SER A 61 -3.96 1.14 4.77
C SER A 61 -3.28 2.40 5.33
N ILE A 62 -2.51 2.25 6.42
CA ILE A 62 -1.74 3.34 7.02
C ILE A 62 -0.67 3.84 6.05
N LEU A 63 0.00 2.93 5.33
CA LEU A 63 1.00 3.25 4.32
C LEU A 63 0.41 4.08 3.18
N VAL A 64 -0.77 3.70 2.71
CA VAL A 64 -1.49 4.44 1.66
C VAL A 64 -1.85 5.85 2.14
N ILE A 65 -2.42 5.99 3.34
CA ILE A 65 -2.81 7.30 3.88
C ILE A 65 -1.60 8.20 4.04
N THR A 66 -0.53 7.70 4.68
CA THR A 66 0.69 8.47 4.90
C THR A 66 1.38 8.83 3.59
N GLY A 67 1.45 7.90 2.62
CA GLY A 67 2.02 8.15 1.30
C GLY A 67 1.27 9.23 0.52
N VAL A 68 -0.06 9.23 0.55
CA VAL A 68 -0.87 10.29 -0.08
C VAL A 68 -0.61 11.64 0.58
N ILE A 69 -0.53 11.72 1.91
CA ILE A 69 -0.26 12.98 2.62
C ILE A 69 1.12 13.53 2.22
N LEU A 70 2.15 12.68 2.15
CA LEU A 70 3.49 13.09 1.75
C LEU A 70 3.56 13.55 0.30
N ILE A 71 2.88 12.86 -0.63
CA ILE A 71 2.78 13.29 -2.02
C ILE A 71 2.12 14.66 -2.12
N LEU A 72 1.00 14.88 -1.42
CA LEU A 72 0.31 16.16 -1.44
C LEU A 72 1.17 17.28 -0.85
N ASN A 73 1.91 17.01 0.24
CA ASN A 73 2.85 17.96 0.83
C ASN A 73 4.00 18.29 -0.12
N ASN A 74 4.51 17.29 -0.85
CA ASN A 74 5.55 17.50 -1.86
C ASN A 74 5.01 18.31 -3.04
N ILE A 75 3.78 18.05 -3.51
CA ILE A 75 3.13 18.85 -4.57
C ILE A 75 2.98 20.31 -4.13
N SER A 76 2.56 20.55 -2.89
CA SER A 76 2.33 21.92 -2.39
C SER A 76 3.61 22.72 -2.13
N THR A 77 4.76 22.07 -2.09
CA THR A 77 6.08 22.70 -1.79
C THR A 77 6.97 22.84 -3.03
N ILE A 78 6.54 22.34 -4.21
CA ILE A 78 7.26 22.54 -5.48
C ILE A 78 7.21 24.02 -5.86
N ASN A 79 8.38 24.66 -5.82
CA ASN A 79 8.58 26.01 -6.35
C ASN A 79 9.14 25.99 -7.79
N ASP A 80 9.74 24.87 -8.23
CA ASP A 80 10.41 24.74 -9.53
C ASP A 80 9.83 23.62 -10.40
N ASN A 81 9.37 24.03 -11.59
CA ASN A 81 8.72 23.24 -12.62
C ASN A 81 9.65 22.18 -13.22
N SER A 82 9.61 20.95 -12.72
CA SER A 82 9.84 19.81 -13.61
C SER A 82 8.52 19.06 -13.77
N ASP A 83 7.90 19.21 -14.94
CA ASP A 83 6.66 18.50 -15.32
C ASP A 83 6.82 16.98 -15.11
N ILE A 84 8.04 16.48 -15.29
CA ILE A 84 8.42 15.08 -15.07
C ILE A 84 8.29 14.70 -13.58
N TYR A 85 8.51 15.60 -12.62
CA TYR A 85 8.33 15.33 -11.19
C TYR A 85 6.87 15.34 -10.78
N LEU A 86 6.10 16.30 -11.26
CA LEU A 86 4.65 16.29 -11.08
C LEU A 86 4.01 15.04 -11.68
N PHE A 87 4.44 14.60 -12.86
CA PHE A 87 3.94 13.37 -13.48
C PHE A 87 4.26 12.12 -12.65
N ILE A 88 5.47 12.00 -12.10
CA ILE A 88 5.83 10.88 -11.23
C ILE A 88 5.01 10.90 -9.94
N LEU A 89 4.86 12.05 -9.29
CA LEU A 89 4.03 12.19 -8.08
C LEU A 89 2.57 11.80 -8.34
N LEU A 90 2.02 12.22 -9.48
CA LEU A 90 0.65 11.89 -9.87
C LEU A 90 0.48 10.39 -10.16
N LEU A 91 1.48 9.77 -10.79
CA LEU A 91 1.52 8.33 -10.98
C LEU A 91 1.59 7.58 -9.65
N LYS A 92 2.42 8.04 -8.69
CA LYS A 92 2.45 7.48 -7.33
C LYS A 92 1.08 7.58 -6.65
N LEU A 93 0.41 8.72 -6.76
CA LEU A 93 -0.91 8.92 -6.17
C LEU A 93 -1.97 7.98 -6.77
N LEU A 94 -1.93 7.77 -8.09
CA LEU A 94 -2.82 6.83 -8.78
C LEU A 94 -2.57 5.38 -8.33
N LEU A 95 -1.31 5.00 -8.10
CA LEU A 95 -0.94 3.70 -7.55
C LEU A 95 -1.45 3.53 -6.12
N PHE A 96 -1.30 4.53 -5.26
CA PHE A 96 -1.85 4.51 -3.90
C PHE A 96 -3.37 4.37 -3.89
N PHE A 97 -4.06 5.06 -4.81
CA PHE A 97 -5.50 4.92 -4.99
C PHE A 97 -5.89 3.50 -5.41
N TRP A 98 -5.17 2.92 -6.38
CA TRP A 98 -5.40 1.55 -6.85
C TRP A 98 -5.21 0.52 -5.72
N ILE A 99 -4.13 0.67 -4.93
CA ILE A 99 -3.86 -0.18 -3.76
C ILE A 99 -4.97 -0.05 -2.70
N GLY A 100 -5.38 1.18 -2.38
CA GLY A 100 -6.47 1.43 -1.44
C GLY A 100 -7.80 0.79 -1.87
N LEU A 101 -8.11 0.86 -3.17
CA LEU A 101 -9.28 0.21 -3.76
C LEU A 101 -9.23 -1.31 -3.59
N ILE A 102 -8.05 -1.91 -3.80
CA ILE A 102 -7.87 -3.35 -3.58
C ILE A 102 -8.07 -3.74 -2.12
N VAL A 103 -7.46 -3.02 -1.18
CA VAL A 103 -7.61 -3.28 0.27
C VAL A 103 -9.08 -3.18 0.68
N PHE A 104 -9.78 -2.16 0.16
CA PHE A 104 -11.20 -1.99 0.38
C PHE A 104 -11.99 -3.21 -0.11
N ILE A 105 -11.77 -3.68 -1.34
CA ILE A 105 -12.51 -4.83 -1.86
C ILE A 105 -12.18 -6.12 -1.10
N VAL A 106 -10.91 -6.37 -0.77
CA VAL A 106 -10.49 -7.56 0.00
C VAL A 106 -11.19 -7.58 1.37
N ARG A 107 -11.30 -6.43 2.03
CA ARG A 107 -11.97 -6.31 3.33
C ARG A 107 -13.47 -6.59 3.25
N PHE A 108 -14.11 -6.29 2.13
CA PHE A 108 -15.55 -6.49 1.92
C PHE A 108 -15.88 -7.69 0.99
N LYS A 109 -14.93 -8.58 0.75
CA LYS A 109 -15.09 -9.73 -0.15
C LYS A 109 -16.32 -10.58 0.17
N SER A 110 -16.64 -10.78 1.46
CA SER A 110 -17.81 -11.58 1.88
C SER A 110 -19.17 -10.94 1.52
N VAL A 111 -19.19 -9.62 1.31
CA VAL A 111 -20.38 -8.85 0.95
C VAL A 111 -20.59 -8.85 -0.57
N TYR A 112 -19.52 -8.68 -1.34
CA TYR A 112 -19.60 -8.52 -2.80
C TYR A 112 -19.59 -9.84 -3.59
N PHE A 113 -19.04 -10.94 -3.05
CA PHE A 113 -18.85 -12.19 -3.80
C PHE A 113 -19.91 -13.28 -3.56
N LYS A 114 -21.09 -12.95 -3.03
CA LYS A 114 -22.16 -13.94 -2.78
C LYS A 114 -22.85 -14.47 -4.04
N THR A 115 -22.68 -13.85 -5.20
CA THR A 115 -23.36 -14.23 -6.45
C THR A 115 -22.36 -14.52 -7.57
N SER A 116 -22.44 -15.69 -8.21
CA SER A 116 -21.59 -16.04 -9.36
C SER A 116 -22.06 -15.31 -10.61
N ASN A 117 -21.39 -14.22 -10.99
CA ASN A 117 -21.66 -13.48 -12.22
C ASN A 117 -20.37 -13.32 -13.05
N ILE A 118 -20.47 -13.09 -14.36
CA ILE A 118 -19.29 -13.00 -15.26
C ILE A 118 -18.34 -11.86 -14.85
N TYR A 119 -18.91 -10.73 -14.39
CA TYR A 119 -18.16 -9.63 -13.77
C TYR A 119 -17.32 -10.10 -12.58
N ASN A 120 -17.81 -11.09 -11.83
CA ASN A 120 -17.13 -11.64 -10.67
C ASN A 120 -15.90 -12.48 -11.03
N SER A 121 -15.76 -12.94 -12.28
CA SER A 121 -14.56 -13.66 -12.76
C SER A 121 -13.40 -12.71 -13.08
N VAL A 122 -13.67 -11.60 -13.77
CA VAL A 122 -12.67 -10.55 -14.04
C VAL A 122 -12.29 -9.84 -12.73
N LEU A 123 -13.28 -9.54 -11.87
CA LEU A 123 -13.02 -9.03 -10.53
C LEU A 123 -12.18 -10.03 -9.72
N LYS A 124 -12.45 -11.34 -9.79
CA LYS A 124 -11.63 -12.37 -9.12
C LYS A 124 -10.17 -12.37 -9.58
N LEU A 125 -9.92 -12.13 -10.86
CA LEU A 125 -8.57 -12.04 -11.42
C LEU A 125 -7.84 -10.78 -10.93
N LEU A 126 -8.51 -9.63 -10.94
CA LEU A 126 -8.00 -8.37 -10.40
C LEU A 126 -7.79 -8.43 -8.87
N ILE A 127 -8.61 -9.22 -8.16
CA ILE A 127 -8.60 -9.39 -6.70
C ILE A 127 -7.89 -10.69 -6.28
N ASN A 128 -7.04 -11.25 -7.16
CA ASN A 128 -6.23 -12.39 -6.77
C ASN A 128 -5.19 -11.92 -5.73
N GLU A 129 -5.47 -12.19 -4.45
CA GLU A 129 -4.65 -11.81 -3.30
C GLU A 129 -3.18 -12.23 -3.47
N ASN A 130 -2.93 -13.34 -4.17
CA ASN A 130 -1.60 -13.85 -4.46
C ASN A 130 -0.83 -13.04 -5.51
N LEU A 131 -1.53 -12.29 -6.37
CA LEU A 131 -0.93 -11.38 -7.35
C LEU A 131 -0.82 -9.96 -6.82
N ILE A 132 -1.82 -9.51 -6.06
CA ILE A 132 -1.89 -8.15 -5.50
C ILE A 132 -0.65 -7.84 -4.67
N PHE A 133 -0.33 -8.69 -3.69
CA PHE A 133 0.79 -8.45 -2.78
C PHE A 133 2.12 -8.25 -3.51
N PRO A 134 2.56 -9.17 -4.38
CA PRO A 134 3.81 -8.97 -5.13
C PRO A 134 3.72 -7.80 -6.11
N LEU A 135 2.57 -7.53 -6.74
CA LEU A 135 2.42 -6.36 -7.62
C LEU A 135 2.60 -5.05 -6.84
N THR A 136 2.01 -4.95 -5.66
CA THR A 136 2.14 -3.78 -4.78
C THR A 136 3.59 -3.58 -4.34
N ILE A 137 4.32 -4.66 -4.03
CA ILE A 137 5.75 -4.59 -3.70
C ILE A 137 6.56 -4.07 -4.89
N ILE A 138 6.33 -4.64 -6.09
CA ILE A 138 7.03 -4.23 -7.31
C ILE A 138 6.76 -2.76 -7.63
N ILE A 139 5.50 -2.34 -7.55
CA ILE A 139 5.08 -0.96 -7.77
C ILE A 139 5.75 -0.01 -6.77
N PHE A 140 5.73 -0.37 -5.48
CA PHE A 140 6.35 0.43 -4.42
C PHE A 140 7.85 0.58 -4.64
N LEU A 141 8.55 -0.52 -4.96
CA LEU A 141 9.98 -0.51 -5.27
C LEU A 141 10.30 0.33 -6.51
N ILE A 142 9.52 0.22 -7.58
CA ILE A 142 9.68 1.05 -8.79
C ILE A 142 9.49 2.53 -8.45
N SER A 143 8.49 2.85 -7.62
CA SER A 143 8.22 4.22 -7.15
C SER A 143 9.39 4.79 -6.34
N GLU A 144 10.01 4.01 -5.46
CA GLU A 144 11.20 4.39 -4.70
C GLU A 144 12.42 4.58 -5.61
N VAL A 145 12.66 3.64 -6.53
CA VAL A 145 13.77 3.72 -7.51
C VAL A 145 13.64 4.97 -8.39
N LEU A 146 12.42 5.31 -8.83
CA LEU A 146 12.16 6.53 -9.60
C LEU A 146 12.46 7.82 -8.84
N GLU A 147 12.36 7.81 -7.52
CA GLU A 147 12.72 8.94 -6.66
C GLU A 147 14.24 9.04 -6.49
N PHE A 148 14.92 7.91 -6.31
CA PHE A 148 16.39 7.84 -6.29
C PHE A 148 17.05 8.28 -7.59
N ILE A 149 16.45 8.00 -8.75
CA ILE A 149 16.98 8.41 -10.08
C ILE A 149 16.90 9.94 -10.27
N LYS A 150 16.19 10.67 -9.39
CA LYS A 150 16.10 12.14 -9.41
C LYS A 150 17.02 12.85 -8.42
N LEU A 151 18.01 12.14 -7.88
CA LEU A 151 19.28 12.73 -7.40
C LEU A 151 20.26 12.89 -8.57
#